data_AF-A0A3D0P7M2-F1
#
_entry.id   AF-A0A3D0P7M2-F1
#
_cell.length_a   1.000
_cell.length_b   1.000
_cell.length_c   1.000
_cell.angle_alpha   90.00
_cell.angle_beta   90.00
_cell.angle_gamma   90.00
#
_symmetry.space_group_name_H-M   'P 1'
#
loop_
_entity.id
_entity.type
_entity.pdbx_description
1 polymer ?
#
loop_
_entity_poly.entity_id
_entity_poly.type
_entity_poly.pdbx_seq_one_letter_code
_entity_poly.pdbx_strand_id
1 'polypeptide(L)'
;MPERFLAKGRTAARPAASQHAMKFILALSLALLFALPAAAQEKPLTQQEYVRMLYALEARTGDRAEVLDALRVRGIAFTVTDGLRSLTRSKSRNDLELRRALDEAERRRQNPSAAKRPNV
;
A
#
# COMPACT_ATOMS: atom_id res chain seq x y z
N MET A 1 -17.80 39.85 72.43
CA MET A 1 -18.35 40.41 71.17
C MET A 1 -17.21 41.12 70.45
N PRO A 2 -16.97 41.00 69.12
CA PRO A 2 -17.79 40.42 68.04
C PRO A 2 -17.12 39.21 67.32
N GLU A 3 -17.84 38.16 66.92
CA GLU A 3 -18.52 37.96 65.61
C GLU A 3 -17.60 38.00 64.39
N ARG A 4 -17.35 36.83 63.75
CA ARG A 4 -17.57 36.62 62.30
C ARG A 4 -17.13 35.23 61.81
N PHE A 5 -18.16 34.47 61.39
CA PHE A 5 -18.21 33.53 60.26
C PHE A 5 -16.90 33.34 59.46
N LEU A 6 -16.50 32.09 59.22
CA LEU A 6 -15.97 31.71 57.91
C LEU A 6 -16.29 30.23 57.60
N ALA A 7 -16.74 30.03 56.37
CA ALA A 7 -17.45 28.86 55.89
C ALA A 7 -16.63 27.56 55.93
N LYS A 8 -17.28 26.49 56.37
CA LYS A 8 -16.84 25.11 56.19
C LYS A 8 -16.85 24.78 54.70
N GLY A 9 -15.67 24.85 54.07
CA GLY A 9 -15.45 24.42 52.70
C GLY A 9 -15.79 22.94 52.55
N ARG A 10 -16.90 22.63 51.89
CA ARG A 10 -17.16 21.29 51.36
C ARG A 10 -16.19 21.09 50.20
N THR A 11 -15.08 20.40 50.48
CA THR A 11 -14.25 19.80 49.43
C THR A 11 -15.10 18.79 48.68
N ALA A 12 -15.61 19.21 47.52
CA ALA A 12 -16.22 18.31 46.56
C ALA A 12 -15.16 17.25 46.21
N ALA A 13 -15.41 16.01 46.61
CA ALA A 13 -14.66 14.86 46.13
C ALA A 13 -14.75 14.86 44.60
N ARG A 14 -13.63 15.16 43.95
CA ARG A 14 -13.48 15.01 42.50
C ARG A 14 -13.82 13.55 42.17
N PRO A 15 -14.82 13.27 41.30
CA PRO A 15 -15.20 11.90 41.04
C PRO A 15 -14.04 11.16 40.35
N ALA A 16 -13.49 10.16 41.04
CA ALA A 16 -12.50 9.22 40.52
C ALA A 16 -12.98 8.45 39.26
N ALA A 17 -14.25 8.61 38.89
CA ALA A 17 -14.88 8.05 37.68
C ALA A 17 -14.26 8.53 36.37
N SER A 18 -13.62 9.71 36.34
CA SER A 18 -13.05 10.29 35.11
C SER A 18 -11.78 9.57 34.64
N GLN A 19 -11.01 8.97 35.55
CA GLN A 19 -9.71 8.40 35.20
C GLN A 19 -9.85 7.10 34.40
N HIS A 20 -10.85 6.29 34.71
CA HIS A 20 -11.16 5.09 33.93
C HIS A 20 -11.73 5.46 32.57
N ALA A 21 -12.62 6.45 32.50
CA ALA A 21 -13.17 6.95 31.23
C ALA A 21 -12.07 7.52 30.31
N MET A 22 -11.13 8.28 30.86
CA MET A 22 -10.03 8.88 30.09
C MET A 22 -9.00 7.83 29.63
N LYS A 23 -8.70 6.83 30.47
CA LYS A 23 -7.89 5.67 30.08
C LYS A 23 -8.60 4.81 29.02
N PHE A 24 -9.92 4.67 29.11
CA PHE A 24 -10.72 3.96 28.11
C PHE A 24 -10.72 4.70 26.77
N ILE A 25 -10.91 6.02 26.78
CA ILE A 25 -10.87 6.84 25.56
C ILE A 25 -9.46 6.79 24.94
N LEU A 26 -8.41 6.85 25.75
CA LEU A 26 -7.03 6.73 25.28
C LEU A 26 -6.71 5.34 24.73
N ALA A 27 -7.21 4.28 25.37
CA ALA A 27 -7.06 2.91 24.88
C ALA A 27 -7.85 2.70 23.57
N LEU A 28 -9.05 3.28 23.47
CA LEU A 28 -9.89 3.20 22.28
C LEU A 28 -9.27 3.98 21.11
N SER A 29 -8.73 5.17 21.35
CA SER A 29 -8.05 5.95 20.31
C SER A 29 -6.75 5.29 19.85
N LEU A 30 -6.00 4.66 20.77
CA LEU A 30 -4.81 3.87 20.42
C LEU A 30 -5.17 2.61 19.62
N ALA A 31 -6.25 1.91 19.98
CA ALA A 31 -6.75 0.77 19.22
C ALA A 31 -7.21 1.18 17.81
N LEU A 32 -7.85 2.35 17.69
CA LEU A 32 -8.33 2.87 16.40
C LEU A 32 -7.17 3.26 15.46
N LEU A 33 -6.05 3.73 16.01
CA LEU A 33 -4.82 4.00 15.24
C LEU A 33 -4.19 2.70 14.67
N PHE A 34 -4.32 1.57 15.36
CA PHE A 34 -3.86 0.27 14.88
C PHE A 34 -4.81 -0.41 13.88
N ALA A 35 -6.04 0.09 13.75
CA ALA A 35 -7.04 -0.43 12.82
C ALA A 35 -6.90 0.12 11.39
N LEU A 36 -5.90 0.98 11.13
CA LEU A 36 -5.62 1.45 9.78
C LEU A 36 -5.20 0.26 8.90
N PRO A 37 -5.84 0.06 7.73
CA PRO A 37 -5.44 -1.01 6.84
C PRO A 37 -3.99 -0.76 6.41
N ALA A 38 -3.12 -1.72 6.64
CA ALA A 38 -1.81 -1.74 6.00
C ALA A 38 -2.05 -1.63 4.49
N ALA A 39 -1.39 -0.69 3.82
CA ALA A 39 -1.55 -0.45 2.40
C ALA A 39 -1.52 -1.80 1.66
N ALA A 40 -2.67 -2.21 1.12
CA ALA A 40 -2.83 -3.52 0.50
C ALA A 40 -1.94 -3.55 -0.75
N GLN A 41 -0.82 -4.25 -0.67
CA GLN A 41 0.06 -4.42 -1.81
C GLN A 41 -0.69 -5.24 -2.86
N GLU A 42 -0.97 -4.62 -4.01
CA GLU A 42 -1.68 -5.30 -5.10
C GLU A 42 -0.92 -6.56 -5.51
N LYS A 43 -1.68 -7.63 -5.81
CA LYS A 43 -1.10 -8.93 -6.17
C LYS A 43 -0.19 -8.78 -7.39
N PRO A 44 1.11 -9.16 -7.30
CA PRO A 44 2.03 -9.06 -8.42
C PRO A 44 1.54 -9.88 -9.62
N LEU A 45 1.87 -9.40 -10.81
CA LEU A 45 1.40 -9.99 -12.06
C LEU A 45 1.97 -11.40 -12.24
N THR A 46 1.11 -12.37 -12.51
CA THR A 46 1.54 -13.73 -12.85
C THR A 46 1.96 -13.81 -14.33
N GLN A 47 2.78 -14.81 -14.67
CA GLN A 47 3.20 -15.00 -16.07
C GLN A 47 2.01 -15.23 -16.99
N GLN A 48 1.01 -16.00 -16.56
CA GLN A 48 -0.17 -16.31 -17.36
C GLN A 48 -1.00 -15.06 -17.64
N GLU A 49 -1.21 -14.20 -16.63
CA GLU A 49 -1.89 -12.92 -16.81
C GLU A 49 -1.13 -12.03 -17.79
N TYR A 50 0.19 -11.87 -17.61
CA TYR A 50 1.01 -11.06 -18.50
C TYR A 50 0.93 -11.54 -19.95
N VAL A 51 1.07 -12.85 -20.18
CA VAL A 51 0.96 -13.46 -21.51
C VAL A 51 -0.41 -13.19 -22.12
N ARG A 52 -1.50 -13.36 -21.35
CA ARG A 52 -2.86 -13.03 -21.83
C ARG A 52 -2.99 -11.58 -22.26
N MET A 53 -2.45 -10.65 -21.46
CA MET A 53 -2.47 -9.23 -21.82
C MET A 53 -1.69 -8.95 -23.12
N LEU A 54 -0.53 -9.58 -23.32
CA LEU A 54 0.23 -9.47 -24.57
C LEU A 54 -0.57 -9.94 -25.80
N TYR A 55 -1.26 -11.07 -25.70
CA TYR A 55 -2.13 -11.54 -26.78
C TYR A 55 -3.32 -10.61 -27.03
N ALA A 56 -3.89 -10.01 -25.97
CA ALA A 56 -4.92 -8.99 -26.12
C ALA A 56 -4.41 -7.73 -26.85
N LEU A 57 -3.17 -7.30 -26.59
CA LEU A 57 -2.54 -6.20 -27.33
C LEU A 57 -2.39 -6.53 -28.82
N GLU A 58 -1.94 -7.74 -29.15
CA GLU A 58 -1.81 -8.19 -30.54
C GLU A 58 -3.17 -8.20 -31.25
N ALA A 59 -4.20 -8.74 -30.58
CA ALA A 59 -5.57 -8.81 -31.05
C ALA A 59 -6.31 -7.46 -31.09
N ARG A 60 -5.67 -6.37 -30.62
CA ARG A 60 -6.26 -5.02 -30.50
C ARG A 60 -7.48 -4.95 -29.57
N THR A 61 -7.61 -5.90 -28.65
CA THR A 61 -8.66 -5.94 -27.63
C THR A 61 -8.15 -5.52 -26.25
N GLY A 62 -6.84 -5.45 -26.06
CA GLY A 62 -6.20 -4.98 -24.82
C GLY A 62 -5.66 -3.56 -24.92
N ASP A 63 -5.48 -2.92 -23.77
CA ASP A 63 -4.90 -1.59 -23.65
C ASP A 63 -3.41 -1.64 -23.27
N ARG A 64 -2.60 -0.94 -24.05
CA ARG A 64 -1.17 -0.77 -23.80
C ARG A 64 -0.90 -0.11 -22.44
N ALA A 65 -1.69 0.90 -22.09
CA ALA A 65 -1.52 1.63 -20.84
C ALA A 65 -1.75 0.72 -19.64
N GLU A 66 -2.76 -0.16 -19.71
CA GLU A 66 -3.05 -1.16 -18.69
C GLU A 66 -1.87 -2.12 -18.45
N VAL A 67 -1.21 -2.60 -19.53
CA VAL A 67 -0.05 -3.49 -19.39
C VAL A 67 1.12 -2.75 -18.74
N LEU A 68 1.37 -1.50 -19.12
CA LEU A 68 2.42 -0.69 -18.50
C LEU A 68 2.15 -0.42 -17.03
N ASP A 69 0.91 -0.09 -16.69
CA ASP A 69 0.50 0.19 -15.33
C ASP A 69 0.63 -1.07 -14.45
N ALA A 70 0.17 -2.22 -14.93
CA ALA A 70 0.33 -3.49 -14.23
C ALA A 70 1.82 -3.82 -13.97
N LEU A 71 2.70 -3.62 -14.95
CA LEU A 71 4.14 -3.82 -14.77
C LEU A 71 4.74 -2.83 -13.75
N ARG A 72 4.30 -1.57 -13.75
CA ARG A 72 4.84 -0.50 -12.90
C ARG A 72 4.34 -0.57 -11.46
N VAL A 73 3.04 -0.73 -11.27
CA VAL A 73 2.38 -0.68 -9.97
C VAL A 73 2.47 -2.04 -9.27
N ARG A 74 1.96 -3.09 -9.93
CA ARG A 74 1.88 -4.44 -9.34
C ARG A 74 3.23 -5.17 -9.36
N GLY A 75 4.06 -4.89 -10.36
CA GLY A 75 5.27 -5.65 -10.60
C GLY A 75 4.97 -7.08 -11.10
N ILE A 76 5.96 -7.97 -11.03
CA ILE A 76 5.85 -9.34 -11.56
C ILE A 76 6.23 -10.40 -10.51
N ALA A 77 5.55 -11.54 -10.56
CA ALA A 77 5.80 -12.71 -9.70
C ALA A 77 6.63 -13.81 -10.38
N PHE A 78 7.16 -13.57 -11.59
CA PHE A 78 7.81 -14.57 -12.43
C PHE A 78 9.14 -14.05 -12.97
N THR A 79 10.06 -14.97 -13.28
CA THR A 79 11.36 -14.67 -13.91
C THR A 79 11.17 -14.36 -15.40
N VAL A 80 11.72 -13.23 -15.85
CA VAL A 80 11.72 -12.83 -17.27
C VAL A 80 12.81 -13.58 -18.02
N THR A 81 12.39 -14.58 -18.81
CA THR A 81 13.27 -15.34 -19.71
C THR A 81 13.44 -14.64 -21.05
N ASP A 82 14.44 -15.05 -21.84
CA ASP A 82 14.62 -14.56 -23.22
C ASP A 82 13.42 -14.87 -24.12
N GLY A 83 12.74 -15.99 -23.87
CA GLY A 83 11.49 -16.34 -24.53
C GLY A 83 10.38 -15.31 -24.25
N LEU A 84 10.23 -14.86 -22.99
CA LEU A 84 9.29 -13.81 -22.64
C LEU A 84 9.67 -12.46 -23.26
N ARG A 85 10.96 -12.10 -23.29
CA ARG A 85 11.44 -10.87 -23.95
C ARG A 85 11.11 -10.86 -25.44
N SER A 86 11.33 -12.00 -26.11
CA SER A 86 10.99 -12.20 -27.51
C SER A 86 9.47 -12.14 -27.73
N LEU A 87 8.68 -12.78 -26.86
CA LEU A 87 7.23 -12.73 -26.92
C LEU A 87 6.73 -11.30 -26.76
N THR A 88 7.17 -10.56 -25.73
CA THR A 88 6.84 -9.15 -25.54
C THR A 88 7.15 -8.36 -26.78
N ARG A 89 8.35 -8.53 -27.38
CA ARG A 89 8.74 -7.84 -28.60
C ARG A 89 7.79 -8.11 -29.77
N SER A 90 7.39 -9.37 -29.96
CA SER A 90 6.50 -9.76 -31.06
C SER A 90 5.06 -9.25 -30.86
N LYS A 91 4.51 -9.43 -29.65
CA LYS A 91 3.10 -9.18 -29.35
C LYS A 91 2.79 -7.71 -29.07
N SER A 92 3.78 -6.93 -28.63
CA SER A 92 3.63 -5.49 -28.43
C SER A 92 3.99 -4.64 -29.66
N ARG A 93 4.28 -5.25 -30.82
CA ARG A 93 4.81 -4.54 -32.00
C ARG A 93 6.13 -3.82 -31.72
N ASN A 94 7.02 -4.51 -31.00
CA ASN A 94 8.34 -4.03 -30.63
C ASN A 94 8.31 -2.72 -29.80
N ASP A 95 7.27 -2.54 -28.98
CA ASP A 95 7.14 -1.39 -28.11
C ASP A 95 8.30 -1.31 -27.11
N LEU A 96 9.08 -0.23 -27.20
CA LEU A 96 10.28 -0.05 -26.40
C LEU A 96 9.96 0.23 -24.91
N GLU A 97 8.87 0.94 -24.63
CA GLU A 97 8.48 1.29 -23.26
C GLU A 97 8.02 0.05 -22.49
N LEU A 98 7.23 -0.82 -23.14
CA LEU A 98 6.80 -2.09 -22.55
C LEU A 98 7.98 -3.01 -22.25
N ARG A 99 8.96 -3.09 -23.17
CA ARG A 99 10.18 -3.86 -22.96
C ARG A 99 10.97 -3.34 -21.76
N ARG A 100 11.18 -2.01 -21.69
CA ARG A 100 11.85 -1.36 -20.55
C ARG A 100 11.10 -1.57 -19.24
N ALA A 101 9.77 -1.49 -19.26
CA ALA A 101 8.94 -1.70 -18.09
C ALA A 101 9.01 -3.14 -17.56
N LEU A 102 9.04 -4.14 -18.46
CA LEU A 102 9.24 -5.53 -18.09
C LEU A 102 10.61 -5.75 -17.45
N ASP A 103 11.66 -5.15 -18.02
CA ASP A 103 13.02 -5.22 -17.50
C ASP A 103 13.13 -4.54 -16.13
N GLU A 104 12.51 -3.39 -15.97
CA GLU A 104 12.41 -2.70 -14.69
C GLU A 104 11.69 -3.55 -13.63
N ALA A 105 10.60 -4.20 -14.03
CA ALA A 105 9.86 -5.09 -13.12
C ALA A 105 10.71 -6.30 -12.69
N GLU A 106 11.49 -6.89 -13.59
CA GLU A 106 12.47 -7.93 -13.26
C GLU A 106 13.51 -7.42 -12.27
N ARG A 107 14.12 -6.25 -12.53
CA ARG A 107 15.14 -5.69 -11.63
C ARG A 107 14.58 -5.43 -10.23
N ARG A 108 13.35 -4.90 -10.13
CA ARG A 108 12.67 -4.67 -8.85
C ARG A 108 12.32 -5.96 -8.13
N ARG A 109 11.94 -7.03 -8.85
CA ARG A 109 11.71 -8.35 -8.24
C ARG A 109 13.01 -8.91 -7.65
N GLN A 110 14.11 -8.80 -8.37
CA GLN A 110 15.43 -9.28 -7.93
C GLN A 110 15.99 -8.46 -6.76
N ASN A 111 15.71 -7.15 -6.73
CA ASN A 111 16.20 -6.23 -5.70
C ASN A 111 15.03 -5.51 -4.99
N PRO A 112 14.30 -6.17 -4.08
CA PRO A 112 13.14 -5.58 -3.39
C PRO A 112 13.51 -4.35 -2.55
N SER A 113 14.75 -4.28 -2.05
CA SER A 113 15.28 -3.13 -1.30
C SER A 113 15.40 -1.88 -2.16
N ALA A 114 15.73 -2.00 -3.45
CA ALA A 114 15.77 -0.89 -4.40
C ALA A 114 14.37 -0.44 -4.85
N ALA A 115 13.36 -1.31 -4.73
CA ALA A 115 11.97 -0.99 -4.99
C ALA A 115 11.29 -0.26 -3.81
N LYS A 116 11.91 -0.27 -2.63
CA LYS A 116 11.44 0.49 -1.47
C LYS A 116 11.73 1.98 -1.75
N ARG A 117 10.68 2.82 -1.77
CA ARG A 117 10.87 4.27 -1.83
C ARG A 117 11.83 4.67 -0.69
N PRO A 118 12.89 5.45 -0.97
CA PRO A 118 13.78 5.95 0.09
C PRO A 118 12.92 6.58 1.18
N ASN A 119 13.12 6.14 2.41
CA ASN A 119 12.51 6.79 3.56
C ASN A 119 13.29 8.10 3.76
N VAL A 120 12.78 9.19 3.19
CA VAL A 120 13.29 10.55 3.44
C VAL A 120 12.77 11.06 4.78
#